data_AF-A0A947NKC6-F1
#
_entry.id   AF-A0A947NKC6-F1
#
_cell.length_a   1.000
_cell.length_b   1.000
_cell.length_c   1.000
_cell.angle_alpha   90.00
_cell.angle_beta   90.00
_cell.angle_gamma   90.00
#
_symmetry.space_group_name_H-M   'P 1'
#
loop_
_entity.id
_entity.type
_entity.pdbx_description
1 polymer ?
#
loop_
_entity_poly.entity_id
_entity_poly.type
_entity_poly.pdbx_seq_one_letter_code
_entity_poly.pdbx_strand_id
1 'polypeptide(L)'
;MMGMGSEGGVGQTGMLQAGRNAAFDYLRSFGVLLVLLHHSVLAYVTFGFLNPYAFMQTFSPVVDGAKWAGFDRIALVNDTFFMPLLFLVSGLFVWKSLQNKGVLRFLYTRFLRLGLPFVVGLLVIIPVAFYPTVLENGLVYGVSKGFGAFWLDYVKAGFNPPGPFWFVWLLLAFDLLAAIWYGFLRMTGLKATRTSNP
;
A
#
# COMPACT_ATOMS: atom_id res chain seq x y z
N MET A 1 -58.05 27.40 -20.96
CA MET A 1 -56.66 27.84 -21.24
C MET A 1 -55.93 27.83 -19.91
N MET A 2 -55.35 26.71 -19.47
CA MET A 2 -54.10 26.12 -19.96
C MET A 2 -52.95 27.14 -19.98
N GLY A 3 -52.01 26.94 -19.07
CA GLY A 3 -50.81 27.73 -18.88
C GLY A 3 -49.98 27.20 -17.70
N MET A 4 -49.71 25.90 -17.71
CA MET A 4 -48.64 25.29 -16.91
C MET A 4 -47.30 25.83 -17.40
N GLY A 5 -46.36 26.09 -16.49
CA GLY A 5 -44.99 26.44 -16.84
C GLY A 5 -44.04 26.36 -15.65
N SER A 6 -43.61 25.13 -15.34
CA SER A 6 -42.22 24.75 -15.03
C SER A 6 -41.51 25.51 -13.89
N GLU A 7 -41.50 25.00 -12.66
CA GLU A 7 -40.44 24.08 -12.16
C GLU A 7 -39.05 24.33 -12.78
N GLY A 8 -38.17 24.98 -12.01
CA GLY A 8 -36.73 25.04 -12.21
C GLY A 8 -36.06 24.79 -10.87
N GLY A 9 -35.78 23.52 -10.59
CA GLY A 9 -35.29 23.03 -9.31
C GLY A 9 -33.97 23.70 -8.88
N VAL A 10 -34.06 24.54 -7.86
CA VAL A 10 -32.93 24.95 -7.01
C VAL A 10 -32.80 23.99 -5.80
N GLY A 11 -33.15 22.72 -6.01
CA GLY A 11 -33.09 21.68 -4.99
C GLY A 11 -32.31 20.50 -5.51
N GLN A 12 -30.98 20.48 -5.31
CA GLN A 12 -30.18 19.26 -5.01
C GLN A 12 -28.65 19.40 -5.06
N THR A 13 -28.03 20.57 -5.26
CA THR A 13 -26.55 20.70 -5.10
C THR A 13 -26.07 20.79 -3.65
N GLY A 14 -26.99 20.73 -2.69
CA GLY A 14 -26.73 20.82 -1.25
C GLY A 14 -27.14 19.59 -0.45
N MET A 15 -27.21 18.40 -1.06
CA MET A 15 -27.23 17.16 -0.28
C MET A 15 -25.84 16.97 0.33
N LEU A 16 -25.65 17.62 1.47
CA LEU A 16 -24.56 17.41 2.42
C LEU A 16 -24.22 15.92 2.46
N GLN A 17 -23.07 15.61 1.87
CA GLN A 17 -22.49 14.27 1.87
C GLN A 17 -22.22 13.91 3.32
N ALA A 18 -23.18 13.24 3.97
CA ALA A 18 -23.04 12.77 5.33
C ALA A 18 -21.80 11.88 5.43
N GLY A 19 -20.73 12.42 6.03
CA GLY A 19 -19.67 11.65 6.68
C GLY A 19 -18.35 11.44 5.92
N ARG A 20 -17.91 12.34 5.03
CA ARG A 20 -16.52 12.30 4.52
C ARG A 20 -15.64 13.28 5.30
N ASN A 21 -14.70 12.76 6.09
CA ASN A 21 -13.81 13.58 6.90
C ASN A 21 -12.58 14.00 6.09
N ALA A 22 -12.60 15.24 5.58
CA ALA A 22 -11.52 15.79 4.76
C ALA A 22 -10.14 15.72 5.44
N ALA A 23 -10.08 15.85 6.77
CA ALA A 23 -8.83 15.73 7.53
C ALA A 23 -8.14 14.37 7.34
N PHE A 24 -8.89 13.27 7.30
CA PHE A 24 -8.32 11.93 7.06
C PHE A 24 -7.91 11.74 5.61
N ASP A 25 -8.64 12.34 4.67
CA ASP A 25 -8.25 12.35 3.26
C ASP A 25 -6.91 13.09 3.08
N TYR A 26 -6.74 14.26 3.71
CA TYR A 26 -5.48 15.00 3.67
C TYR A 26 -4.34 14.25 4.35
N LEU A 27 -4.59 13.64 5.51
CA LEU A 27 -3.57 12.86 6.23
C LEU A 27 -3.09 11.68 5.39
N ARG A 28 -4.02 10.99 4.71
CA ARG A 28 -3.68 9.90 3.79
C ARG A 28 -2.88 10.40 2.60
N SER A 29 -3.32 11.48 1.95
CA SER A 29 -2.61 12.07 0.82
C SER A 29 -1.20 12.52 1.22
N PHE A 30 -1.06 13.14 2.40
CA PHE A 30 0.23 13.50 2.97
C PHE A 30 1.14 12.27 3.13
N GLY A 31 0.63 11.19 3.74
CA GLY A 31 1.39 9.94 3.87
C GLY A 31 1.83 9.35 2.51
N VAL A 32 0.99 9.41 1.49
CA VAL A 32 1.36 8.98 0.12
C VAL A 32 2.44 9.88 -0.48
N LEU A 33 2.35 11.20 -0.29
CA LEU A 33 3.40 12.12 -0.74
C LEU A 33 4.74 11.85 -0.06
N LEU A 34 4.74 11.49 1.23
CA LEU A 34 5.95 11.08 1.95
C LEU A 34 6.54 9.78 1.39
N VAL A 35 5.71 8.80 1.00
CA VAL A 35 6.16 7.57 0.34
C VAL A 35 6.86 7.91 -0.98
N LEU A 36 6.25 8.78 -1.78
CA LEU A 36 6.81 9.21 -3.07
C LEU A 36 8.13 9.93 -2.87
N LEU A 37 8.18 10.92 -1.96
CA LEU A 37 9.39 11.65 -1.61
C LEU A 37 10.50 10.67 -1.20
N HIS A 38 10.19 9.73 -0.30
CA HIS A 38 11.16 8.75 0.17
C HIS A 38 11.76 7.94 -0.99
N HIS A 39 10.93 7.30 -1.80
CA HIS A 39 11.42 6.48 -2.91
C HIS A 39 12.11 7.31 -4.00
N SER A 40 11.75 8.57 -4.20
CA SER A 40 12.46 9.46 -5.11
C SER A 40 13.87 9.79 -4.63
N VAL A 41 14.08 9.99 -3.32
CA VAL A 41 15.43 10.32 -2.80
C VAL A 41 16.35 9.11 -2.70
N LEU A 42 15.81 7.88 -2.61
CA LEU A 42 16.62 6.65 -2.50
C LEU A 42 17.59 6.43 -3.67
N ALA A 43 17.32 6.97 -4.85
CA ALA A 43 18.26 6.89 -5.97
C ALA A 43 19.56 7.68 -5.74
N TYR A 44 19.54 8.67 -4.84
CA TYR A 44 20.60 9.65 -4.65
C TYR A 44 21.28 9.57 -3.27
N VAL A 45 20.99 8.53 -2.47
CA VAL A 45 21.60 8.37 -1.15
C VAL A 45 23.05 7.90 -1.25
N THR A 46 23.87 8.31 -0.28
CA THR A 46 25.32 8.04 -0.29
C THR A 46 25.64 6.56 -0.09
N PHE A 47 24.79 5.85 0.66
CA PHE A 47 24.92 4.43 0.98
C PHE A 47 24.27 3.50 -0.05
N GLY A 48 23.68 4.04 -1.12
CA GLY A 48 23.05 3.25 -2.18
C GLY A 48 24.10 2.57 -3.05
N PHE A 49 23.92 1.27 -3.31
CA PHE A 49 24.87 0.42 -4.04
C PHE A 49 24.16 -0.43 -5.11
N LEU A 50 24.91 -0.73 -6.19
CA LEU A 50 24.55 -1.71 -7.22
C LEU A 50 25.07 -3.10 -6.86
N ASN A 51 24.31 -4.14 -7.19
CA ASN A 51 24.74 -5.52 -7.02
C ASN A 51 24.75 -6.28 -8.37
N PRO A 52 25.91 -6.48 -9.00
CA PRO A 52 26.01 -7.13 -10.31
C PRO A 52 25.76 -8.65 -10.27
N TYR A 53 25.88 -9.28 -9.09
CA TYR A 53 25.65 -10.72 -8.92
C TYR A 53 24.18 -11.05 -8.63
N ALA A 54 23.45 -10.09 -8.06
CA ALA A 54 22.04 -10.23 -7.74
C ALA A 54 21.32 -8.90 -7.97
N PHE A 55 20.83 -8.67 -9.20
CA PHE A 55 20.19 -7.40 -9.59
C PHE A 55 19.04 -6.99 -8.66
N MET A 56 18.26 -7.96 -8.18
CA MET A 56 17.16 -7.77 -7.23
C MET A 56 17.61 -7.38 -5.81
N GLN A 57 18.89 -7.54 -5.49
CA GLN A 57 19.48 -7.15 -4.21
C GLN A 57 20.30 -5.85 -4.32
N THR A 58 20.04 -5.07 -5.37
CA THR A 58 20.47 -3.68 -5.45
C THR A 58 19.66 -2.84 -4.46
N PHE A 59 20.29 -1.79 -3.91
CA PHE A 59 19.66 -0.92 -2.92
C PHE A 59 18.32 -0.30 -3.39
N SER A 60 18.29 0.22 -4.62
CA SER A 60 17.12 0.83 -5.25
C SER A 60 17.09 0.51 -6.74
N PRO A 61 15.94 0.64 -7.42
CA PRO A 61 15.86 0.33 -8.85
C PRO A 61 16.85 1.08 -9.75
N VAL A 62 17.26 2.28 -9.31
CA VAL A 62 18.28 3.11 -9.94
C VAL A 62 19.22 3.64 -8.85
N VAL A 63 20.53 3.68 -9.10
CA VAL A 63 21.52 4.24 -8.16
C VAL A 63 22.37 5.30 -8.87
N ASP A 64 22.00 6.56 -8.71
CA ASP A 64 22.70 7.66 -9.37
C ASP A 64 24.09 7.92 -8.73
N GLY A 65 25.03 8.38 -9.56
CA GLY A 65 26.35 8.83 -9.14
C GLY A 65 26.32 10.21 -8.45
N ALA A 66 25.32 11.04 -8.75
CA ALA A 66 25.10 12.36 -8.14
C ALA A 66 24.49 12.24 -6.74
N LYS A 67 25.27 11.70 -5.80
CA LYS A 67 24.84 11.42 -4.43
C LYS A 67 24.88 12.67 -3.54
N TRP A 68 23.94 12.77 -2.60
CA TRP A 68 23.91 13.88 -1.62
C TRP A 68 23.56 13.42 -0.20
N ALA A 69 24.44 13.70 0.76
CA ALA A 69 24.27 13.30 2.16
C ALA A 69 23.04 13.93 2.85
N GLY A 70 22.47 15.01 2.31
CA GLY A 70 21.20 15.56 2.79
C GLY A 70 20.02 14.61 2.53
N PHE A 71 20.04 13.87 1.42
CA PHE A 71 19.02 12.88 1.12
C PHE A 71 19.05 11.69 2.09
N ASP A 72 20.22 11.33 2.61
CA ASP A 72 20.33 10.29 3.64
C ASP A 72 19.52 10.67 4.89
N ARG A 73 19.64 11.93 5.33
CA ARG A 73 18.92 12.44 6.49
C ARG A 73 17.42 12.52 6.22
N ILE A 74 17.03 12.97 5.03
CA ILE A 74 15.61 13.02 4.63
C ILE A 74 15.03 11.61 4.62
N ALA A 75 15.73 10.64 4.01
CA ALA A 75 15.30 9.26 3.96
C ALA A 75 15.15 8.67 5.37
N LEU A 76 16.17 8.86 6.22
CA LEU A 76 16.19 8.35 7.60
C LEU A 76 15.06 8.97 8.44
N VAL A 77 14.93 10.29 8.44
CA VAL A 77 13.87 10.98 9.22
C VAL A 77 12.51 10.55 8.72
N ASN A 78 12.29 10.52 7.41
CA ASN A 78 11.01 10.11 6.87
C ASN A 78 10.66 8.68 7.30
N ASP A 79 11.61 7.74 7.19
CA ASP A 79 11.44 6.32 7.52
C ASP A 79 10.95 6.08 8.95
N THR A 80 11.35 6.92 9.91
CA THR A 80 10.96 6.75 11.32
C THR A 80 9.46 6.85 11.59
N PHE A 81 8.68 7.61 10.79
CA PHE A 81 7.30 7.92 11.15
C PHE A 81 6.28 7.67 10.03
N PHE A 82 6.65 7.76 8.75
CA PHE A 82 5.65 7.70 7.68
C PHE A 82 4.95 6.34 7.59
N MET A 83 5.70 5.25 7.79
CA MET A 83 5.14 3.88 7.79
C MET A 83 4.20 3.66 8.98
N PRO A 84 4.61 3.92 10.24
CA PRO A 84 3.71 3.87 11.39
C PRO A 84 2.44 4.72 11.21
N LEU A 85 2.58 5.92 10.63
CA LEU A 85 1.44 6.80 10.35
C LEU A 85 0.44 6.15 9.38
N LEU A 86 0.91 5.58 8.28
CA LEU A 86 0.05 4.91 7.30
C LEU A 86 -0.63 3.66 7.89
N PHE A 87 0.07 2.89 8.72
CA PHE A 87 -0.52 1.77 9.44
C PHE A 87 -1.62 2.23 10.41
N LEU A 88 -1.36 3.29 11.18
CA LEU A 88 -2.34 3.88 12.09
C LEU A 88 -3.61 4.31 11.32
N VAL A 89 -3.45 5.08 10.26
CA VAL A 89 -4.57 5.56 9.43
C VAL A 89 -5.38 4.41 8.83
N SER A 90 -4.71 3.34 8.39
CA SER A 90 -5.39 2.14 7.87
C SER A 90 -6.17 1.39 8.96
N GLY A 91 -5.64 1.33 10.18
CA GLY A 91 -6.21 0.61 11.32
C GLY A 91 -7.39 1.30 12.00
N LEU A 92 -7.45 2.64 12.02
CA LEU A 92 -8.46 3.42 12.76
C LEU A 92 -9.92 3.01 12.47
N PHE A 93 -10.21 2.59 11.23
CA PHE A 93 -11.59 2.28 10.80
C PHE A 93 -11.87 0.78 10.68
N VAL A 94 -10.91 -0.09 11.03
CA VAL A 94 -11.05 -1.56 10.89
C VAL A 94 -12.18 -2.08 11.78
N TRP A 95 -12.19 -1.70 13.06
CA TRP A 95 -13.17 -2.19 14.03
C TRP A 95 -14.61 -1.79 13.67
N LYS A 96 -14.84 -0.51 13.38
CA LYS A 96 -16.15 0.00 12.94
C LYS A 96 -16.60 -0.65 11.62
N SER A 97 -15.67 -0.93 10.70
CA SER A 97 -15.99 -1.62 9.46
C SER A 97 -16.34 -3.10 9.67
N LEU A 98 -15.72 -3.78 10.64
CA LEU A 98 -16.04 -5.16 11.03
C LEU A 98 -17.45 -5.24 11.64
N GLN A 99 -17.80 -4.31 12.53
CA GLN A 99 -19.14 -4.23 13.12
C GLN A 99 -20.24 -4.02 12.07
N ASN A 100 -20.03 -3.10 11.12
CA ASN A 100 -21.05 -2.74 10.14
C ASN A 100 -21.23 -3.76 9.01
N LYS A 101 -20.17 -4.47 8.61
CA LYS A 101 -20.19 -5.35 7.41
C LYS A 101 -20.15 -6.84 7.73
N GLY A 102 -19.73 -7.21 8.94
CA GLY A 102 -19.42 -8.59 9.30
C GLY A 102 -18.09 -9.07 8.73
N VAL A 103 -17.56 -10.16 9.31
CA VAL A 103 -16.20 -10.68 9.06
C VAL A 103 -15.97 -11.04 7.58
N LEU A 104 -16.85 -11.86 6.98
CA LEU A 104 -16.66 -12.37 5.61
C LEU A 104 -16.69 -11.25 4.56
N ARG A 105 -17.67 -10.34 4.65
CA ARG A 105 -17.80 -9.23 3.69
C ARG A 105 -16.68 -8.21 3.86
N PHE A 106 -16.19 -8.01 5.09
CA PHE A 106 -15.02 -7.17 5.36
C PHE A 106 -13.77 -7.74 4.66
N LEU A 107 -13.44 -9.01 4.89
CA LEU A 107 -12.26 -9.64 4.32
C LEU A 107 -12.31 -9.70 2.79
N TYR A 108 -13.45 -10.07 2.19
CA TYR A 108 -13.61 -10.10 0.74
C TYR A 108 -13.38 -8.72 0.11
N THR A 109 -13.98 -7.67 0.71
CA THR A 109 -13.83 -6.29 0.21
C THR A 109 -12.38 -5.82 0.32
N ARG A 110 -11.68 -6.14 1.42
CA ARG A 110 -10.27 -5.79 1.62
C ARG A 110 -9.36 -6.55 0.65
N PHE A 111 -9.59 -7.85 0.48
CA PHE A 111 -8.82 -8.69 -0.44
C PHE A 111 -8.92 -8.21 -1.88
N LEU A 112 -10.11 -7.85 -2.37
CA LEU A 112 -10.25 -7.30 -3.73
C LEU A 112 -9.58 -5.93 -3.89
N ARG A 113 -9.61 -5.08 -2.86
CA ARG A 113 -9.04 -3.72 -2.92
C ARG A 113 -7.54 -3.66 -2.70
N LEU A 114 -6.97 -4.63 -2.00
CA LEU A 114 -5.55 -4.65 -1.64
C LEU A 114 -4.82 -5.83 -2.29
N GLY A 115 -5.40 -7.03 -2.24
CA GLY A 115 -4.82 -8.25 -2.81
C GLY A 115 -4.74 -8.23 -4.32
N LEU A 116 -5.79 -7.77 -5.03
CA LEU A 116 -5.72 -7.68 -6.49
C LEU A 116 -4.66 -6.66 -6.96
N PRO A 117 -4.61 -5.42 -6.45
CA PRO A 117 -3.51 -4.51 -6.77
C PRO A 117 -2.13 -5.03 -6.34
N PHE A 118 -2.04 -5.77 -5.23
CA PHE A 118 -0.81 -6.41 -4.79
C PHE A 118 -0.29 -7.42 -5.81
N VAL A 119 -1.14 -8.33 -6.30
CA VAL A 119 -0.75 -9.34 -7.29
C VAL A 119 -0.33 -8.69 -8.60
N VAL A 120 -1.11 -7.73 -9.10
CA VAL A 120 -0.76 -6.99 -10.33
C VAL A 120 0.55 -6.21 -10.14
N GLY A 121 0.72 -5.57 -8.99
CA GLY A 121 1.92 -4.86 -8.60
C GLY A 121 3.15 -5.76 -8.60
N LEU A 122 3.05 -6.92 -7.96
CA LEU A 122 4.13 -7.88 -7.80
C LEU A 122 4.54 -8.51 -9.14
N LEU A 123 3.57 -8.89 -9.97
CA LEU A 123 3.84 -9.61 -11.23
C LEU A 123 4.29 -8.70 -12.38
N VAL A 124 3.79 -7.45 -12.40
CA VAL A 124 3.97 -6.53 -13.52
C VAL A 124 4.80 -5.33 -13.11
N ILE A 125 4.37 -4.60 -12.06
CA ILE A 125 4.99 -3.31 -11.70
C ILE A 125 6.40 -3.52 -11.16
N ILE A 126 6.65 -4.50 -10.29
CA ILE A 126 7.98 -4.72 -9.70
C ILE A 126 9.01 -5.11 -10.77
N PRO A 127 8.79 -6.11 -11.65
CA PRO A 127 9.75 -6.43 -12.69
C PRO A 127 10.03 -5.26 -13.63
N VAL A 128 8.98 -4.51 -14.02
CA VAL A 128 9.16 -3.32 -14.86
C VAL A 128 9.96 -2.24 -14.14
N ALA A 129 9.68 -2.01 -12.86
CA ALA A 129 10.37 -1.01 -12.05
C ALA A 129 11.85 -1.36 -11.80
N PHE A 130 12.19 -2.64 -11.63
CA PHE A 130 13.55 -3.10 -11.35
C PHE A 130 14.36 -3.49 -12.60
N TYR A 131 13.75 -3.54 -13.78
CA TYR A 131 14.51 -3.78 -15.01
C TYR A 131 15.58 -2.70 -15.31
N PRO A 132 15.37 -1.41 -15.01
CA PRO A 132 16.41 -0.38 -15.06
C PRO A 132 17.69 -0.78 -14.31
N THR A 133 17.59 -1.50 -13.19
CA THR A 133 18.77 -2.00 -12.47
C THR A 133 19.64 -2.93 -13.33
N VAL A 134 19.02 -3.78 -14.15
CA VAL A 134 19.74 -4.67 -15.07
C VAL A 134 20.44 -3.88 -16.17
N LEU A 135 19.78 -2.85 -16.70
CA LEU A 135 20.35 -1.97 -17.72
C LEU A 135 21.52 -1.17 -17.15
N GLU A 136 21.36 -0.62 -15.95
CA GLU A 136 22.39 0.13 -15.24
C GLU A 136 23.61 -0.75 -14.91
N ASN A 137 23.40 -1.96 -14.41
CA ASN A 137 24.50 -2.92 -14.22
C ASN A 137 25.19 -3.29 -15.54
N GLY A 138 24.45 -3.33 -16.65
CA GLY A 138 25.00 -3.52 -17.99
C GLY A 138 25.92 -2.38 -18.41
N LEU A 139 25.56 -1.13 -18.08
CA LEU A 139 26.37 0.06 -18.37
C LEU A 139 27.61 0.15 -17.47
N VAL A 140 27.47 -0.15 -16.18
CA VAL A 140 28.53 0.04 -15.18
C VAL A 140 29.51 -1.13 -15.13
N TYR A 141 29.00 -2.37 -15.19
CA TYR A 141 29.79 -3.60 -15.00
C TYR A 141 29.87 -4.49 -16.25
N GLY A 142 29.19 -4.13 -17.34
CA GLY A 142 29.11 -4.97 -18.54
C GLY A 142 28.25 -6.23 -18.36
N VAL A 143 27.55 -6.37 -17.23
CA VAL A 143 26.71 -7.54 -16.91
C VAL A 143 25.26 -7.20 -17.20
N SER A 144 24.68 -7.79 -18.23
CA SER A 144 23.29 -7.57 -18.61
C SER A 144 22.52 -8.88 -18.78
N LYS A 145 21.19 -8.80 -18.61
CA LYS A 145 20.26 -9.89 -18.89
C LYS A 145 19.07 -9.35 -19.69
N GLY A 146 18.54 -10.17 -20.58
CA GLY A 146 17.25 -9.88 -21.22
C GLY A 146 16.11 -9.88 -20.20
N PHE A 147 15.07 -9.07 -20.44
CA PHE A 147 13.93 -8.93 -19.53
C PHE A 147 13.28 -10.26 -19.15
N GLY A 148 13.09 -11.17 -20.12
CA GLY A 148 12.47 -12.48 -19.86
C GLY A 148 13.29 -13.37 -18.90
N ALA A 149 14.61 -13.38 -19.06
CA ALA A 149 15.50 -14.13 -18.17
C ALA A 149 15.50 -13.54 -16.75
N PHE A 150 15.54 -12.22 -16.65
CA PHE A 150 15.42 -11.51 -15.40
C PHE A 150 14.06 -11.74 -14.70
N TRP A 151 12.96 -11.69 -15.44
CA TRP A 151 11.62 -11.97 -14.91
C TRP A 151 11.51 -13.41 -14.40
N LEU A 152 12.06 -14.38 -15.13
CA LEU A 152 12.10 -15.77 -14.70
C LEU A 152 12.93 -15.94 -13.42
N ASP A 153 14.08 -15.27 -13.31
CA ASP A 153 14.90 -15.27 -12.10
C ASP A 153 14.13 -14.66 -10.90
N TYR A 154 13.36 -13.60 -11.13
CA TYR A 154 12.50 -12.99 -10.11
C TYR A 154 11.39 -13.94 -9.63
N VAL A 155 10.74 -14.66 -10.55
CA VAL A 155 9.74 -15.68 -10.22
C VAL A 155 10.37 -16.84 -9.46
N LYS A 156 11.54 -17.32 -9.90
CA LYS A 156 12.29 -18.40 -9.21
C LYS A 156 12.75 -17.99 -7.81
N ALA A 157 13.04 -16.70 -7.61
CA ALA A 157 13.34 -16.12 -6.30
C ALA A 157 12.10 -15.94 -5.40
N GLY A 158 10.92 -16.38 -5.85
CA GLY A 158 9.69 -16.29 -5.07
C GLY A 158 9.12 -14.87 -4.98
N PHE A 159 9.34 -14.04 -6.00
CA PHE A 159 8.90 -12.63 -6.04
C PHE A 159 9.56 -11.74 -4.98
N ASN A 160 10.83 -12.02 -4.66
CA ASN A 160 11.62 -11.26 -3.69
C ASN A 160 12.67 -10.37 -4.40
N PRO A 161 12.75 -9.06 -4.07
CA PRO A 161 11.95 -8.31 -3.10
C PRO A 161 10.54 -7.95 -3.62
N PRO A 162 9.55 -7.81 -2.72
CA PRO A 162 8.22 -7.31 -3.07
C PRO A 162 8.19 -5.79 -3.31
N GLY A 163 9.33 -5.09 -3.15
CA GLY A 163 9.42 -3.64 -3.22
C GLY A 163 8.44 -2.95 -2.24
N PRO A 164 7.86 -1.78 -2.57
CA PRO A 164 6.95 -1.06 -1.68
C PRO A 164 5.64 -1.80 -1.36
N PHE A 165 5.33 -2.89 -2.08
CA PHE A 165 4.14 -3.70 -1.82
C PHE A 165 4.21 -4.50 -0.50
N TRP A 166 5.36 -4.50 0.18
CA TRP A 166 5.49 -5.10 1.51
C TRP A 166 4.45 -4.56 2.51
N PHE A 167 4.17 -3.27 2.42
CA PHE A 167 3.17 -2.60 3.24
C PHE A 167 1.77 -3.17 3.01
N VAL A 168 1.42 -3.49 1.76
CA VAL A 168 0.08 -3.97 1.39
C VAL A 168 -0.16 -5.39 1.92
N TRP A 169 0.83 -6.29 1.85
CA TRP A 169 0.66 -7.63 2.40
C TRP A 169 0.52 -7.59 3.93
N LEU A 170 1.25 -6.70 4.62
CA LEU A 170 1.09 -6.53 6.06
C LEU A 170 -0.29 -6.00 6.44
N LEU A 171 -0.83 -5.06 5.67
CA LEU A 171 -2.21 -4.60 5.88
C LEU A 171 -3.21 -5.75 5.78
N LEU A 172 -3.06 -6.64 4.78
CA LEU A 172 -3.89 -7.83 4.65
C LEU A 172 -3.72 -8.77 5.84
N ALA A 173 -2.49 -8.98 6.33
CA ALA A 173 -2.21 -9.80 7.50
C ALA A 173 -2.85 -9.21 8.76
N PHE A 174 -2.71 -7.90 9.00
CA PHE A 174 -3.35 -7.22 10.14
C PHE A 174 -4.87 -7.21 10.04
N ASP A 175 -5.44 -7.01 8.85
CA ASP A 175 -6.89 -7.11 8.62
C ASP A 175 -7.40 -8.52 8.94
N LEU A 176 -6.64 -9.57 8.58
CA LEU A 176 -6.97 -10.96 8.91
C LEU A 176 -6.90 -11.22 10.42
N LEU A 177 -5.83 -10.77 11.09
CA LEU A 177 -5.69 -10.91 12.54
C LEU A 177 -6.82 -10.18 13.28
N ALA A 178 -7.17 -8.96 12.87
CA ALA A 178 -8.27 -8.20 13.43
C ALA A 178 -9.62 -8.90 13.23
N ALA A 179 -9.83 -9.50 12.05
CA ALA A 179 -11.03 -10.27 11.75
C ALA A 179 -11.16 -11.55 12.59
N ILE A 180 -10.07 -12.29 12.77
CA ILE A 180 -10.01 -13.48 13.64
C ILE A 180 -10.31 -13.08 15.09
N TRP A 181 -9.66 -12.02 15.58
CA TRP A 181 -9.86 -11.49 16.93
C TRP A 181 -11.31 -11.06 17.17
N TYR A 182 -11.90 -10.32 16.24
CA TYR A 182 -13.30 -9.91 16.30
C TYR A 182 -14.25 -11.11 16.30
N GLY A 183 -13.98 -12.12 15.46
CA GLY A 183 -14.74 -13.37 15.43
C GLY A 183 -14.69 -14.12 16.76
N PHE A 184 -13.51 -14.21 17.37
CA PHE A 184 -13.32 -14.83 18.68
C PHE A 184 -14.14 -14.14 19.77
N LEU A 185 -14.08 -12.80 19.85
CA LEU A 185 -14.84 -12.02 20.83
C LEU A 185 -16.37 -12.15 20.65
N ARG A 186 -16.85 -12.27 19.41
CA ARG A 186 -18.28 -12.51 19.15
C ARG A 186 -18.70 -13.90 19.63
N MET A 187 -17.86 -14.91 19.43
CA MET A 187 -18.14 -16.28 19.88
C MET A 187 -18.16 -16.41 21.41
N THR A 188 -17.27 -15.72 22.12
CA THR A 188 -17.27 -15.70 23.59
C THR A 188 -18.44 -14.88 24.15
N GLY A 189 -18.77 -13.74 23.55
CA GLY A 189 -19.92 -12.92 23.94
C GLY A 189 -21.28 -13.60 23.73
N LEU A 190 -21.45 -14.39 22.67
CA LEU A 190 -22.67 -15.19 22.42
C LEU A 190 -22.82 -16.38 23.37
N LYS A 191 -21.72 -16.89 23.94
CA LYS A 191 -21.78 -17.97 24.94
C LYS A 191 -22.21 -17.45 26.31
N ALA A 192 -21.84 -16.23 26.68
CA ALA A 192 -22.24 -15.62 27.96
C ALA A 192 -23.76 -15.43 28.07
N THR A 193 -24.43 -14.99 27.00
CA THR A 193 -25.88 -14.74 27.00
C THR A 193 -26.74 -16.00 26.95
N ARG A 194 -26.18 -17.17 26.61
CA ARG A 194 -26.92 -18.43 26.52
C ARG A 194 -26.97 -19.21 27.84
N THR A 195 -26.20 -18.80 28.84
CA THR A 195 -26.10 -19.46 30.16
C THR A 195 -26.95 -18.81 31.25
N SER A 196 -27.69 -17.73 30.93
CA SER A 196 -28.46 -16.95 31.90
C SER A 196 -29.98 -17.05 31.73
N ASN A 197 -30.50 -18.13 31.12
CA ASN A 197 -31.94 -18.38 31.09
C ASN A 197 -32.25 -19.68 31.84
N PRO A 198 -32.76 -19.62 33.09
CA PRO A 198 -33.26 -20.79 33.82
C PRO A 198 -34.57 -21.32 33.22
#